data_AF-A0A6P6S9F9-F1
#
_entry.id   AF-A0A6P6S9F9-F1
#
_cell.length_a   1.000
_cell.length_b   1.000
_cell.length_c   1.000
_cell.angle_alpha   90.00
_cell.angle_beta   90.00
_cell.angle_gamma   90.00
#
_symmetry.space_group_name_H-M   'P 1'
#
loop_
_entity.id
_entity.type
_entity.pdbx_description
1 polymer ?
#
loop_
_entity_poly.entity_id
_entity_poly.type
_entity_poly.pdbx_seq_one_letter_code
_entity_poly.pdbx_strand_id
1 'polypeptide(L)'
;MCEVQGVVEDNIRWIVRAGMMSFWHDNWIGSGPLCHRVEVFQNQQVADFVTGGEWNAQLLSQVLQPELVQLVTAIAAPTLQGEDRMVWMLTPTREFSIASALSLIRSQANRSLGTTCIWHRFLPFTVSFFMLRLLSDRLPLLEQLRRFGVQGPFRCACCANPQEERLNHVFYTGEAARQVWKAFEVPDGRNSRICSARHMAIAWWICPAPNRYLAFVYRLLPSLICWELWRARTSALMQGGRSEGGVVVDWTLSRVRDLLHLQFPSLSWAHGSWGDLYADLAGLSGGGGLLRDSQGGFLLGFSCFLGITTSLHAELQALLYGVKLCVDWGYRELHLEVDSLILVQIISAELACPWRLQVELDDLLQHQSLFRSITHCFREANKPSDRLAKMGADRGRDVLFESFAELPPMARGDIRMDRSGFPSFRRRIM
;
A
#
# COMPACT_ATOMS: atom_id res chain seq x y z
N MET A 1 -22.42 9.64 -20.15
CA MET A 1 -22.42 8.38 -20.93
C MET A 1 -22.36 8.69 -22.42
N CYS A 2 -23.17 9.62 -22.92
CA CYS A 2 -23.16 10.03 -24.34
C CYS A 2 -21.85 10.68 -24.84
N GLU A 3 -21.11 11.43 -24.01
CA GLU A 3 -19.86 12.08 -24.46
C GLU A 3 -18.73 11.10 -24.84
N VAL A 4 -18.82 9.86 -24.38
CA VAL A 4 -17.74 8.87 -24.51
C VAL A 4 -18.09 7.78 -25.53
N GLN A 5 -19.34 7.76 -25.98
CA GLN A 5 -19.86 6.74 -26.89
C GLN A 5 -19.10 6.74 -28.23
N GLY A 6 -18.92 7.90 -28.86
CA GLY A 6 -18.21 7.98 -30.14
C GLY A 6 -16.77 7.48 -30.08
N VAL A 7 -16.04 7.85 -29.02
CA VAL A 7 -14.65 7.39 -28.79
C VAL A 7 -14.56 5.87 -28.63
N VAL A 8 -15.58 5.26 -28.02
CA VAL A 8 -15.65 3.80 -27.85
C VAL A 8 -16.08 3.12 -29.15
N GLU A 9 -17.08 3.66 -29.86
CA GLU A 9 -17.58 3.12 -31.14
C GLU A 9 -16.51 3.09 -32.24
N ASP A 10 -15.63 4.10 -32.29
CA ASP A 10 -14.48 4.12 -33.20
C ASP A 10 -13.50 2.94 -32.99
N ASN A 11 -13.52 2.33 -31.79
CA ASN A 11 -12.69 1.20 -31.42
C ASN A 11 -13.42 -0.15 -31.48
N ILE A 12 -14.67 -0.15 -31.97
CA ILE A 12 -15.47 -1.34 -32.22
C ILE A 12 -15.51 -1.61 -33.71
N ARG A 13 -15.29 -2.88 -34.08
CA ARG A 13 -15.41 -3.36 -35.45
C ARG A 13 -16.24 -4.63 -35.51
N TRP A 14 -16.92 -4.85 -36.62
CA TRP A 14 -17.59 -6.12 -36.92
C TRP A 14 -16.73 -7.02 -37.80
N ILE A 15 -16.60 -8.28 -37.41
CA ILE A 15 -16.14 -9.37 -38.29
C ILE A 15 -17.40 -9.95 -38.94
N VAL A 16 -17.53 -9.70 -40.24
CA VAL A 16 -18.70 -10.12 -41.02
C VAL A 16 -18.57 -11.57 -41.46
N ARG A 17 -19.64 -12.34 -41.26
CA ARG A 17 -19.80 -13.73 -41.69
C ARG A 17 -21.17 -13.96 -42.31
N ALA A 18 -22.24 -13.86 -41.53
CA ALA A 18 -23.61 -13.99 -42.01
C ALA A 18 -24.05 -12.74 -42.80
N GLY A 19 -23.51 -11.58 -42.41
CA GLY A 19 -23.87 -10.30 -43.03
C GLY A 19 -25.21 -9.75 -42.54
N MET A 20 -25.65 -10.15 -41.33
CA MET A 20 -26.94 -9.74 -40.75
C MET A 20 -26.89 -8.34 -40.10
N MET A 21 -25.70 -7.75 -39.95
CA MET A 21 -25.56 -6.39 -39.43
C MET A 21 -26.02 -5.32 -40.43
N SER A 22 -26.22 -4.10 -39.91
CA SER A 22 -26.61 -2.96 -40.74
C SER A 22 -25.47 -2.59 -41.68
N PHE A 23 -25.78 -2.47 -42.97
CA PHE A 23 -24.83 -2.00 -43.96
C PHE A 23 -24.33 -0.57 -43.65
N TRP A 24 -25.21 0.26 -43.07
CA TRP A 24 -24.97 1.69 -42.89
C TRP A 24 -24.42 2.07 -41.52
N HIS A 25 -24.94 1.46 -40.45
CA HIS A 25 -24.68 1.89 -39.07
C HIS A 25 -23.53 1.13 -38.40
N ASP A 26 -23.21 -0.08 -38.87
CA ASP A 26 -22.18 -0.91 -38.25
C ASP A 26 -20.81 -0.71 -38.91
N ASN A 27 -19.75 -0.63 -38.09
CA ASN A 27 -18.38 -0.50 -38.59
C ASN A 27 -17.81 -1.87 -39.04
N TRP A 28 -18.24 -2.35 -40.20
CA TRP A 28 -17.69 -3.58 -40.80
C TRP A 28 -16.50 -3.31 -41.74
N ILE A 29 -16.44 -2.12 -42.34
CA ILE A 29 -15.34 -1.69 -43.22
C ILE A 29 -14.04 -1.38 -42.46
N GLY A 30 -14.10 -1.14 -41.14
CA GLY A 30 -12.95 -0.83 -40.30
C GLY A 30 -12.51 0.65 -40.31
N SER A 31 -13.19 1.49 -41.08
CA SER A 31 -12.96 2.94 -41.16
C SER A 31 -14.16 3.78 -40.70
N GLY A 32 -15.02 3.19 -39.86
CA GLY A 32 -16.26 3.79 -39.35
C GLY A 32 -17.51 3.36 -40.14
N PRO A 33 -18.72 3.75 -39.68
CA PRO A 33 -19.98 3.44 -40.34
C PRO A 33 -20.16 4.26 -41.63
N LEU A 34 -20.82 3.67 -42.63
CA LEU A 34 -21.04 4.28 -43.95
C LEU A 34 -22.05 5.42 -43.92
N CYS A 35 -22.96 5.46 -42.95
CA CYS A 35 -23.96 6.53 -42.79
C CYS A 35 -23.32 7.93 -42.58
N HIS A 36 -22.08 8.00 -42.09
CA HIS A 36 -21.36 9.27 -41.97
C HIS A 36 -20.84 9.80 -43.32
N ARG A 37 -20.88 9.00 -44.39
CA ARG A 37 -20.32 9.34 -45.71
C ARG A 37 -21.37 9.53 -46.79
N VAL A 38 -22.65 9.31 -46.47
CA VAL A 38 -23.77 9.36 -47.42
C VAL A 38 -24.97 10.05 -46.76
N GLU A 39 -25.63 10.97 -47.47
CA GLU A 39 -26.75 11.75 -46.94
C GLU A 39 -28.08 10.96 -46.86
N VAL A 40 -28.27 9.96 -47.71
CA VAL A 40 -29.49 9.16 -47.80
C VAL A 40 -29.15 7.68 -47.79
N PHE A 41 -29.77 6.93 -46.88
CA PHE A 41 -29.58 5.49 -46.74
C PHE A 41 -30.87 4.80 -46.31
N GLN A 42 -30.99 3.53 -46.65
CA GLN A 42 -32.16 2.68 -46.31
C GLN A 42 -31.79 1.63 -45.27
N ASN A 43 -32.77 0.91 -44.75
CA ASN A 43 -32.49 -0.19 -43.83
C ASN A 43 -32.12 -1.45 -44.62
N GLN A 44 -30.82 -1.67 -44.81
CA GLN A 44 -30.26 -2.78 -45.57
C GLN A 44 -29.20 -3.51 -44.74
N GLN A 45 -29.06 -4.81 -44.99
CA GLN A 45 -28.04 -5.66 -44.40
C GLN A 45 -26.84 -5.82 -45.33
N VAL A 46 -25.70 -6.21 -44.78
CA VAL A 46 -24.50 -6.47 -45.59
C VAL A 46 -24.73 -7.65 -46.56
N ALA A 47 -25.50 -8.65 -46.15
CA ALA A 47 -25.85 -9.80 -46.97
C ALA A 47 -26.64 -9.44 -48.25
N ASP A 48 -27.42 -8.36 -48.23
CA ASP A 48 -28.25 -7.93 -49.37
C ASP A 48 -27.42 -7.55 -50.62
N PHE A 49 -26.14 -7.23 -50.40
CA PHE A 49 -25.19 -6.80 -51.45
C PHE A 49 -24.26 -7.91 -51.92
N VAL A 50 -24.52 -9.17 -51.53
CA VAL A 50 -23.66 -10.32 -51.82
C VAL A 50 -24.43 -11.32 -52.67
N THR A 51 -23.86 -11.72 -53.81
CA THR A 51 -24.49 -12.69 -54.72
C THR A 51 -23.44 -13.72 -55.14
N GLY A 52 -23.75 -15.01 -54.95
CA GLY A 52 -22.82 -16.08 -55.33
C GLY A 52 -21.50 -16.13 -54.53
N GLY A 53 -21.46 -15.52 -53.34
CA GLY A 53 -20.25 -15.43 -52.50
C GLY A 53 -19.31 -14.29 -52.86
N GLU A 54 -19.70 -13.41 -53.79
CA GLU A 54 -18.96 -12.20 -54.15
C GLU A 54 -19.82 -10.94 -53.97
N TRP A 55 -19.17 -9.78 -53.87
CA TRP A 55 -19.87 -8.50 -53.82
C TRP A 55 -20.56 -8.21 -55.15
N ASN A 56 -21.84 -7.87 -55.08
CA ASN A 56 -22.59 -7.43 -56.24
C ASN A 56 -22.31 -5.95 -56.54
N ALA A 57 -21.30 -5.70 -57.38
CA ALA A 57 -20.87 -4.34 -57.72
C ALA A 57 -21.98 -3.49 -58.37
N GLN A 58 -22.92 -4.11 -59.08
CA GLN A 58 -24.07 -3.40 -59.66
C GLN A 58 -25.00 -2.88 -58.58
N LEU A 59 -25.34 -3.70 -57.58
CA LEU A 59 -26.16 -3.27 -56.43
C LEU A 59 -25.43 -2.23 -55.58
N LEU A 60 -24.12 -2.39 -55.35
CA LEU A 60 -23.32 -1.41 -54.60
C LEU A 60 -23.28 -0.05 -55.32
N SER A 61 -23.12 -0.04 -56.65
CA SER A 61 -23.08 1.20 -57.44
C SER A 61 -24.39 1.99 -57.47
N GLN A 62 -25.52 1.36 -57.11
CA GLN A 62 -26.81 2.04 -56.99
C GLN A 62 -26.93 2.85 -55.70
N VAL A 63 -26.13 2.52 -54.67
CA VAL A 63 -26.26 3.12 -53.33
C VAL A 63 -24.99 3.80 -52.84
N LEU A 64 -23.83 3.51 -53.43
CA LEU A 64 -22.54 4.09 -53.08
C LEU A 64 -21.89 4.83 -54.25
N GLN A 65 -21.14 5.88 -53.94
CA GLN A 65 -20.27 6.57 -54.90
C GLN A 65 -19.12 5.65 -55.38
N PRO A 66 -18.58 5.85 -56.61
CA PRO A 66 -17.58 4.96 -57.20
C PRO A 66 -16.36 4.69 -56.30
N GLU A 67 -15.93 5.69 -55.53
CA GLU A 67 -14.80 5.60 -54.61
C GLU A 67 -15.09 4.64 -53.44
N LEU A 68 -16.31 4.66 -52.91
CA LEU A 68 -16.74 3.76 -51.82
C LEU A 68 -16.99 2.34 -52.32
N VAL A 69 -17.45 2.18 -53.56
CA VAL A 69 -17.60 0.85 -54.19
C VAL A 69 -16.24 0.16 -54.30
N GLN A 70 -15.19 0.88 -54.70
CA GLN A 70 -13.82 0.35 -54.74
C GLN A 70 -13.32 -0.07 -53.35
N LEU A 71 -13.63 0.73 -52.32
CA LEU A 71 -13.25 0.43 -50.94
C LEU A 71 -13.95 -0.83 -50.40
N VAL A 72 -15.25 -0.99 -50.67
CA VAL A 72 -16.03 -2.16 -50.26
C VAL A 72 -15.60 -3.42 -51.00
N THR A 73 -15.40 -3.33 -52.32
CA THR A 73 -15.02 -4.48 -53.15
C THR A 73 -13.59 -4.96 -52.89
N ALA A 74 -12.73 -4.12 -52.30
CA ALA A 74 -11.42 -4.52 -51.82
C ALA A 74 -11.46 -5.38 -50.53
N ILE A 75 -12.59 -5.40 -49.83
CA ILE A 75 -12.80 -6.25 -48.65
C ILE A 75 -13.34 -7.60 -49.13
N ALA A 76 -12.90 -8.71 -48.52
CA ALA A 76 -13.46 -10.02 -48.85
C ALA A 76 -14.96 -10.07 -48.56
N ALA A 77 -15.75 -10.57 -49.52
CA ALA A 77 -17.18 -10.76 -49.35
C ALA A 77 -17.47 -11.76 -48.21
N PRO A 78 -18.53 -11.54 -47.43
CA PRO A 78 -18.87 -12.43 -46.33
C PRO A 78 -19.32 -13.80 -46.83
N THR A 79 -19.04 -14.83 -46.05
CA THR A 79 -19.31 -16.24 -46.39
C THR A 79 -20.79 -16.63 -46.34
N LEU A 80 -21.65 -15.72 -45.89
CA LEU A 80 -23.10 -15.93 -45.65
C LEU A 80 -23.39 -17.12 -44.71
N GLN A 81 -22.40 -17.51 -43.90
CA GLN A 81 -22.44 -18.66 -43.00
C GLN A 81 -21.68 -18.36 -41.71
N GLY A 82 -22.24 -18.80 -40.57
CA GLY A 82 -21.72 -18.54 -39.23
C GLY A 82 -22.41 -17.35 -38.56
N GLU A 83 -21.88 -16.88 -37.44
CA GLU A 83 -22.38 -15.69 -36.74
C GLU A 83 -21.42 -14.51 -36.89
N ASP A 84 -22.01 -13.33 -37.06
CA ASP A 84 -21.29 -12.07 -37.05
C ASP A 84 -20.76 -11.75 -35.65
N ARG A 85 -19.53 -11.20 -35.56
CA ARG A 85 -18.89 -10.93 -34.27
C ARG A 85 -18.42 -9.49 -34.13
N MET A 86 -18.92 -8.81 -33.11
CA MET A 86 -18.38 -7.54 -32.65
C MET A 86 -17.05 -7.77 -31.92
N VAL A 87 -16.02 -7.00 -32.29
CA VAL A 87 -14.68 -7.11 -31.73
C VAL A 87 -14.18 -5.75 -31.22
N TRP A 88 -13.49 -5.81 -30.09
CA TRP A 88 -12.84 -4.66 -29.48
C TRP A 88 -11.40 -4.54 -29.98
N MET A 89 -11.07 -3.44 -30.67
CA MET A 89 -9.80 -3.31 -31.39
C MET A 89 -8.59 -3.03 -30.49
N LEU A 90 -8.80 -2.61 -29.23
CA LEU A 90 -7.70 -2.27 -28.31
C LEU A 90 -7.09 -3.49 -27.60
N THR A 91 -7.68 -4.68 -27.73
CA THR A 91 -7.19 -5.90 -27.07
C THR A 91 -6.87 -6.98 -28.11
N PRO A 92 -5.74 -7.69 -27.97
CA PRO A 92 -5.42 -8.80 -28.88
C PRO A 92 -6.40 -9.97 -28.75
N THR A 93 -7.06 -10.11 -27.59
CA THR A 93 -8.14 -11.09 -27.36
C THR A 93 -9.45 -10.72 -28.04
N ARG A 94 -9.56 -9.47 -28.54
CA ARG A 94 -10.76 -8.93 -29.21
C ARG A 94 -11.98 -8.77 -28.29
N GLU A 95 -11.80 -8.99 -26.99
CA GLU A 95 -12.83 -8.87 -25.98
C GLU A 95 -12.86 -7.45 -25.39
N PHE A 96 -14.07 -6.94 -25.18
CA PHE A 96 -14.27 -5.66 -24.51
C PHE A 96 -13.95 -5.77 -23.02
N SER A 97 -13.22 -4.78 -22.49
CA SER A 97 -13.08 -4.61 -21.05
C SER A 97 -13.19 -3.14 -20.66
N ILE A 98 -13.84 -2.90 -19.51
CA ILE A 98 -13.95 -1.55 -18.92
C ILE A 98 -12.54 -0.97 -18.68
N ALA A 99 -11.55 -1.81 -18.32
CA ALA A 99 -10.17 -1.39 -18.11
C ALA A 99 -9.55 -0.81 -19.39
N SER A 100 -9.68 -1.50 -20.53
CA SER A 100 -9.17 -1.02 -21.81
C SER A 100 -9.88 0.24 -22.30
N ALA A 101 -11.22 0.31 -22.14
CA ALA A 101 -11.99 1.50 -22.50
C ALA A 101 -11.56 2.70 -21.63
N LEU A 102 -11.45 2.51 -20.31
CA LEU A 102 -10.98 3.56 -19.41
C LEU A 102 -9.55 4.03 -19.73
N SER A 103 -8.67 3.14 -20.18
CA SER A 103 -7.31 3.52 -20.59
C SER A 103 -7.30 4.41 -21.84
N LEU A 104 -8.27 4.24 -22.74
CA LEU A 104 -8.43 5.08 -23.92
C LEU A 104 -8.96 6.48 -23.53
N ILE A 105 -9.95 6.52 -22.63
CA ILE A 105 -10.68 7.75 -22.29
C ILE A 105 -9.90 8.60 -21.28
N ARG A 106 -9.22 7.97 -20.32
CA ARG A 106 -8.52 8.68 -19.25
C ARG A 106 -7.14 9.10 -19.72
N SER A 107 -6.90 10.41 -19.74
CA SER A 107 -5.55 10.95 -19.64
C SER A 107 -4.95 10.51 -18.30
N GLN A 108 -3.93 9.66 -18.34
CA GLN A 108 -3.25 9.19 -17.13
C GLN A 108 -2.56 10.38 -16.44
N ALA A 109 -3.21 10.94 -15.42
CA ALA A 109 -2.59 11.92 -14.56
C ALA A 109 -1.48 11.28 -13.72
N ASN A 110 -0.45 12.06 -13.38
CA ASN A 110 0.62 11.63 -12.50
C ASN A 110 0.04 11.12 -11.17
N ARG A 111 0.48 9.92 -10.74
CA ARG A 111 0.13 9.37 -9.43
C ARG A 111 0.68 10.31 -8.36
N SER A 112 -0.19 11.01 -7.63
CA SER A 112 0.24 11.79 -6.48
C SER A 112 0.36 10.89 -5.25
N LEU A 113 1.32 11.17 -4.37
CA LEU A 113 1.46 10.44 -3.09
C LEU A 113 0.12 10.44 -2.33
N GLY A 114 -0.56 11.60 -2.28
CA GLY A 114 -1.88 11.74 -1.66
C GLY A 114 -2.95 10.82 -2.24
N THR A 115 -3.01 10.62 -3.57
CA THR A 115 -4.02 9.73 -4.17
C THR A 115 -3.75 8.27 -3.88
N THR A 116 -2.49 7.81 -3.90
CA THR A 116 -2.17 6.47 -3.40
C THR A 116 -2.54 6.35 -1.92
N CYS A 117 -2.46 7.47 -1.20
CA CYS A 117 -2.67 7.47 0.24
C CYS A 117 -4.13 7.29 0.68
N ILE A 118 -5.06 7.88 -0.06
CA ILE A 118 -6.49 7.86 0.25
C ILE A 118 -7.10 6.47 0.11
N TRP A 119 -6.62 5.67 -0.84
CA TRP A 119 -7.18 4.35 -1.16
C TRP A 119 -6.37 3.26 -0.47
N HIS A 120 -6.91 2.69 0.60
CA HIS A 120 -6.28 1.61 1.33
C HIS A 120 -7.30 0.51 1.61
N ARG A 121 -6.90 -0.77 1.47
CA ARG A 121 -7.80 -1.93 1.62
C ARG A 121 -8.48 -2.05 2.98
N PHE A 122 -7.90 -1.44 4.02
CA PHE A 122 -8.45 -1.41 5.38
C PHE A 122 -9.29 -0.18 5.69
N LEU A 123 -9.31 0.82 4.79
CA LEU A 123 -10.20 1.96 4.93
C LEU A 123 -11.51 1.66 4.21
N PRO A 124 -12.67 1.83 4.86
CA PRO A 124 -13.94 1.82 4.17
C PRO A 124 -13.94 2.87 3.05
N PHE A 125 -14.58 2.57 1.92
CA PHE A 125 -14.69 3.51 0.80
C PHE A 125 -15.28 4.86 1.22
N THR A 126 -16.18 4.88 2.21
CA THR A 126 -16.74 6.11 2.78
C THR A 126 -15.67 7.04 3.34
N VAL A 127 -14.68 6.50 4.06
CA VAL A 127 -13.53 7.25 4.59
C VAL A 127 -12.63 7.73 3.46
N SER A 128 -12.35 6.88 2.47
CA SER A 128 -11.53 7.25 1.32
C SER A 128 -12.17 8.37 0.49
N PHE A 129 -13.45 8.25 0.14
CA PHE A 129 -14.18 9.31 -0.58
C PHE A 129 -14.27 10.60 0.24
N PHE A 130 -14.45 10.48 1.55
CA PHE A 130 -14.39 11.62 2.45
C PHE A 130 -13.02 12.32 2.39
N MET A 131 -11.92 11.57 2.49
CA MET A 131 -10.57 12.14 2.40
C MET A 131 -10.30 12.79 1.04
N LEU A 132 -10.78 12.19 -0.05
CA LEU A 132 -10.72 12.79 -1.38
C LEU A 132 -11.41 14.16 -1.41
N ARG A 133 -12.62 14.27 -0.82
CA ARG A 133 -13.36 15.53 -0.72
C ARG A 133 -12.66 16.53 0.19
N LEU A 134 -12.09 16.09 1.32
CA LEU A 134 -11.34 16.94 2.25
C LEU A 134 -10.13 17.58 1.57
N LEU A 135 -9.33 16.78 0.87
CA LEU A 135 -8.14 17.27 0.17
C LEU A 135 -8.49 18.17 -1.03
N SER A 136 -9.69 17.99 -1.60
CA SER A 136 -10.18 18.77 -2.74
C SER A 136 -10.99 20.02 -2.36
N ASP A 137 -11.13 20.33 -1.07
CA ASP A 137 -11.99 21.43 -0.55
C ASP A 137 -13.48 21.31 -0.87
N ARG A 138 -13.99 20.07 -0.95
CA ARG A 138 -15.37 19.78 -1.38
C ARG A 138 -16.23 19.17 -0.26
N LEU A 139 -15.91 19.45 1.00
CA LEU A 139 -16.73 19.02 2.12
C LEU A 139 -17.88 20.01 2.35
N PRO A 140 -19.09 19.52 2.71
CA PRO A 140 -20.25 20.37 2.98
C PRO A 140 -20.15 21.01 4.38
N LEU A 141 -19.17 21.89 4.56
CA LEU A 141 -19.00 22.70 5.77
C LEU A 141 -19.97 23.89 5.74
N LEU A 142 -20.27 24.47 6.91
CA LEU A 142 -21.18 25.61 7.02
C LEU A 142 -20.71 26.81 6.18
N GLU A 143 -19.40 27.02 6.04
CA GLU A 143 -18.84 28.05 5.15
C GLU A 143 -19.31 27.91 3.69
N GLN A 144 -19.55 26.70 3.19
CA GLN A 144 -20.02 26.49 1.82
C GLN A 144 -21.43 27.03 1.59
N LEU A 145 -22.24 27.17 2.65
CA LEU A 145 -23.59 27.77 2.54
C LEU A 145 -23.52 29.25 2.12
N ARG A 146 -22.39 29.94 2.36
CA ARG A 146 -22.17 31.30 1.83
C ARG A 146 -22.19 31.35 0.31
N ARG A 147 -21.69 30.31 -0.37
CA ARG A 147 -21.72 30.22 -1.84
C ARG A 147 -23.15 30.16 -2.37
N PHE A 148 -24.10 29.74 -1.54
CA PHE A 148 -25.53 29.71 -1.84
C PHE A 148 -26.30 30.92 -1.30
N GLY A 149 -25.61 31.98 -0.86
CA GLY A 149 -26.24 33.22 -0.39
C GLY A 149 -26.84 33.16 1.02
N VAL A 150 -26.65 32.05 1.76
CA VAL A 150 -27.12 31.94 3.15
C VAL A 150 -26.23 32.79 4.05
N GLN A 151 -26.84 33.63 4.90
CA GLN A 151 -26.15 34.41 5.93
C GLN A 151 -26.48 33.86 7.31
N GLY A 152 -25.46 33.62 8.13
CA GLY A 152 -25.64 33.18 9.50
C GLY A 152 -24.32 33.07 10.25
N PRO A 153 -24.35 32.97 11.59
CA PRO A 153 -23.17 32.67 12.36
C PRO A 153 -22.79 31.20 12.10
N PHE A 154 -21.88 30.95 11.16
CA PHE A 154 -21.34 29.62 10.86
C PHE A 154 -20.40 29.16 11.97
N ARG A 155 -20.94 28.98 13.17
CA ARG A 155 -20.18 28.67 14.38
C ARG A 155 -19.94 27.18 14.50
N CYS A 156 -18.73 26.79 14.86
CA CYS A 156 -18.38 25.40 15.12
C CYS A 156 -19.00 24.90 16.43
N ALA A 157 -19.66 23.74 16.37
CA ALA A 157 -20.23 23.07 17.54
C ALA A 157 -19.20 22.29 18.40
N CYS A 158 -17.93 22.23 17.96
CA CYS A 158 -16.88 21.42 18.59
C CYS A 158 -15.89 22.23 19.44
N CYS A 159 -16.14 23.52 19.67
CA CYS A 159 -15.28 24.38 20.49
C CYS A 159 -16.05 24.96 21.67
N ALA A 160 -15.40 25.10 22.82
CA ALA A 160 -15.99 25.72 24.01
C ALA A 160 -16.36 27.19 23.76
N ASN A 161 -15.52 27.90 22.99
CA ASN A 161 -15.82 29.22 22.44
C ASN A 161 -16.03 29.11 20.91
N PRO A 162 -17.28 29.10 20.41
CA PRO A 162 -17.58 28.79 19.02
C PRO A 162 -16.95 29.80 18.04
N GLN A 163 -15.95 29.34 17.29
CA GLN A 163 -15.32 30.09 16.21
C GLN A 163 -16.00 29.78 14.87
N GLU A 164 -15.62 30.51 13.83
CA GLU A 164 -16.09 30.26 12.47
C GLU A 164 -15.67 28.87 11.97
N GLU A 165 -16.64 28.10 11.49
CA GLU A 165 -16.44 26.76 10.97
C GLU A 165 -15.87 26.80 9.55
N ARG A 166 -14.55 26.61 9.48
CA ARG A 166 -13.80 26.39 8.24
C ARG A 166 -13.13 25.04 8.26
N LEU A 167 -12.65 24.57 7.10
CA LEU A 167 -11.99 23.26 6.97
C LEU A 167 -10.84 23.10 7.97
N ASN A 168 -9.91 24.05 8.00
CA ASN A 168 -8.78 23.98 8.93
C ASN A 168 -9.24 24.08 10.39
N HIS A 169 -10.33 24.80 10.69
CA HIS A 169 -10.84 24.86 12.06
C HIS A 169 -11.38 23.49 12.52
N VAL A 170 -12.19 22.82 11.71
CA VAL A 170 -12.75 21.51 12.08
C VAL A 170 -11.67 20.43 12.18
N PHE A 171 -10.65 20.46 11.32
CA PHE A 171 -9.70 19.36 11.20
C PHE A 171 -8.29 19.63 11.73
N TYR A 172 -7.95 20.85 12.16
CA TYR A 172 -6.59 21.16 12.63
C TYR A 172 -6.54 22.23 13.73
N THR A 173 -7.03 23.44 13.47
CA THR A 173 -6.88 24.59 14.36
C THR A 173 -7.98 24.72 15.41
N GLY A 174 -9.04 23.92 15.38
CA GLY A 174 -10.09 23.90 16.41
C GLY A 174 -9.64 23.22 17.70
N GLU A 175 -10.35 23.48 18.79
CA GLU A 175 -10.02 22.95 20.11
C GLU A 175 -10.04 21.41 20.15
N ALA A 176 -11.13 20.80 19.72
CA ALA A 176 -11.25 19.34 19.61
C ALA A 176 -10.17 18.74 18.69
N ALA A 177 -9.93 19.36 17.53
CA ALA A 177 -8.92 18.89 16.58
C ALA A 177 -7.51 18.93 17.18
N ARG A 178 -7.12 20.03 17.83
CA ARG A 178 -5.82 20.17 18.50
C ARG A 178 -5.65 19.14 19.61
N GLN A 179 -6.70 18.89 20.40
CA GLN A 179 -6.67 17.87 21.44
C GLN A 179 -6.41 16.48 20.85
N VAL A 180 -7.11 16.11 19.77
CA VAL A 180 -6.94 14.81 19.11
C VAL A 180 -5.54 14.67 18.52
N TRP A 181 -5.08 15.64 17.71
CA TRP A 181 -3.74 15.57 17.11
C TRP A 181 -2.63 15.53 18.14
N LYS A 182 -2.77 16.25 19.26
CA LYS A 182 -1.82 16.22 20.38
C LYS A 182 -1.81 14.86 21.08
N ALA A 183 -2.96 14.21 21.23
CA ALA A 183 -3.04 12.88 21.83
C ALA A 183 -2.34 11.80 21.00
N PHE A 184 -2.29 11.97 19.67
CA PHE A 184 -1.61 11.06 18.74
C PHE A 184 -0.21 11.55 18.33
N GLU A 185 0.38 12.51 19.06
CA GLU A 185 1.69 13.05 18.73
C GLU A 185 2.80 11.99 18.90
N VAL A 186 3.79 12.04 18.00
CA VAL A 186 4.93 11.12 18.00
C VAL A 186 6.12 11.82 18.68
N PRO A 187 6.95 11.13 19.48
CA PRO A 187 8.07 11.73 20.22
C PRO A 187 9.08 12.52 19.38
N ASP A 188 9.12 12.28 18.06
CA ASP A 188 10.06 12.88 17.12
C ASP A 188 9.86 14.40 16.89
N GLY A 189 8.82 15.03 17.45
CA GLY A 189 8.70 16.49 17.51
C GLY A 189 8.63 17.21 16.14
N ARG A 190 8.34 16.49 15.05
CA ARG A 190 8.39 17.02 13.66
C ARG A 190 7.20 17.91 13.26
N ASN A 191 6.34 18.27 14.20
CA ASN A 191 5.13 19.06 13.94
C ASN A 191 5.38 20.57 13.75
N SER A 192 6.61 21.04 13.88
CA SER A 192 6.95 22.47 13.98
C SER A 192 6.70 23.33 12.72
N ARG A 193 6.35 22.74 11.56
CA ARG A 193 6.05 23.46 10.31
C ARG A 193 4.68 23.16 9.69
N ILE A 194 3.77 22.55 10.45
CA ILE A 194 2.47 22.15 9.92
C ILE A 194 1.48 23.31 10.00
N CYS A 195 0.95 23.74 8.85
CA CYS A 195 0.07 24.92 8.76
C CYS A 195 -1.40 24.61 8.45
N SER A 196 -1.75 23.37 8.06
CA SER A 196 -3.11 23.02 7.64
C SER A 196 -3.44 21.54 7.90
N ALA A 197 -4.73 21.21 7.89
CA ALA A 197 -5.19 19.82 7.98
C ALA A 197 -4.64 18.94 6.84
N ARG A 198 -4.50 19.51 5.64
CA ARG A 198 -3.92 18.80 4.48
C ARG A 198 -2.43 18.56 4.67
N HIS A 199 -1.70 19.56 5.15
CA HIS A 199 -0.28 19.43 5.46
C HIS A 199 -0.06 18.40 6.57
N MET A 200 -0.93 18.36 7.59
CA MET A 200 -0.89 17.35 8.64
C MET A 200 -1.05 15.94 8.05
N ALA A 201 -2.09 15.69 7.26
CA ALA A 201 -2.31 14.37 6.65
C ALA A 201 -1.13 13.93 5.76
N ILE A 202 -0.59 14.84 4.95
CA ILE A 202 0.56 14.57 4.09
C ILE A 202 1.82 14.29 4.92
N ALA A 203 2.07 15.07 5.98
CA ALA A 203 3.23 14.89 6.85
C ALA A 203 3.27 13.49 7.48
N TRP A 204 2.12 12.98 7.92
CA TRP A 204 2.01 11.60 8.40
C TRP A 204 2.28 10.57 7.31
N TRP A 205 1.73 10.76 6.10
CA TRP A 205 1.90 9.81 4.99
C TRP A 205 3.32 9.73 4.45
N ILE A 206 4.10 10.80 4.54
CA ILE A 206 5.51 10.80 4.13
C ILE A 206 6.46 10.48 5.29
N CYS A 207 5.94 10.32 6.50
CA CYS A 207 6.74 10.04 7.69
C CYS A 207 7.40 8.65 7.54
N PRO A 208 8.74 8.55 7.57
CA PRO A 208 9.41 7.26 7.54
C PRO A 208 9.06 6.51 8.84
N ALA A 209 8.45 5.34 8.69
CA ALA A 209 8.15 4.49 9.82
C ALA A 209 9.34 3.57 10.14
N PRO A 210 9.63 3.33 11.44
CA PRO A 210 10.75 2.50 11.85
C PRO A 210 10.52 1.00 11.57
N ASN A 211 9.26 0.56 11.51
CA ASN A 211 8.86 -0.82 11.24
C ASN A 211 7.52 -0.88 10.49
N ARG A 212 7.13 -2.06 10.01
CA ARG A 212 5.90 -2.24 9.24
C ARG A 212 4.61 -1.95 10.01
N TYR A 213 4.62 -2.08 11.33
CA TYR A 213 3.43 -1.87 12.17
C TYR A 213 3.13 -0.38 12.28
N LEU A 214 4.14 0.43 12.60
CA LEU A 214 4.04 1.88 12.57
C LEU A 214 3.81 2.39 11.15
N ALA A 215 4.38 1.75 10.12
CA ALA A 215 4.08 2.10 8.72
C ALA A 215 2.59 1.94 8.41
N PHE A 216 1.99 0.83 8.87
CA PHE A 216 0.55 0.58 8.74
C PHE A 216 -0.27 1.64 9.49
N VAL A 217 0.10 1.99 10.72
CA VAL A 217 -0.63 2.99 11.51
C VAL A 217 -0.51 4.39 10.89
N TYR A 218 0.71 4.85 10.56
CA TYR A 218 0.95 6.17 9.96
C TYR A 218 0.19 6.36 8.65
N ARG A 219 0.01 5.27 7.91
CA ARG A 219 -0.74 5.24 6.66
C ARG A 219 -2.22 5.55 6.84
N LEU A 220 -2.83 5.08 7.94
CA LEU A 220 -4.28 5.11 8.16
C LEU A 220 -4.71 6.21 9.12
N LEU A 221 -3.92 6.44 10.17
CA LEU A 221 -4.23 7.32 11.28
C LEU A 221 -4.72 8.71 10.86
N PRO A 222 -4.07 9.45 9.93
CA PRO A 222 -4.56 10.77 9.54
C PRO A 222 -5.94 10.74 8.87
N SER A 223 -6.27 9.65 8.15
CA SER A 223 -7.59 9.49 7.53
C SER A 223 -8.65 9.16 8.58
N LEU A 224 -8.30 8.35 9.58
CA LEU A 224 -9.17 8.00 10.69
C LEU A 224 -9.45 9.24 11.55
N ILE A 225 -8.43 9.98 11.97
CA ILE A 225 -8.60 11.21 12.76
C ILE A 225 -9.53 12.19 12.05
N CYS A 226 -9.28 12.49 10.78
CA CYS A 226 -10.15 13.39 10.01
C CYS A 226 -11.59 12.87 9.92
N TRP A 227 -11.79 11.58 9.71
CA TRP A 227 -13.12 10.98 9.63
C TRP A 227 -13.86 11.02 10.96
N GLU A 228 -13.19 10.70 12.06
CA GLU A 228 -13.75 10.68 13.41
C GLU A 228 -14.10 12.11 13.86
N LEU A 229 -13.25 13.11 13.57
CA LEU A 229 -13.57 14.53 13.75
C LEU A 229 -14.80 14.96 12.94
N TRP A 230 -14.90 14.53 11.68
CA TRP A 230 -16.08 14.82 10.85
C TRP A 230 -17.36 14.20 11.41
N ARG A 231 -17.29 12.94 11.86
CA ARG A 231 -18.43 12.24 12.46
C ARG A 231 -18.87 12.93 13.74
N ALA A 232 -17.94 13.28 14.61
CA ALA A 232 -18.21 13.94 15.88
C ALA A 232 -18.84 15.33 15.67
N ARG A 233 -18.30 16.12 14.74
CA ARG A 233 -18.89 17.41 14.32
C ARG A 233 -20.32 17.25 13.78
N THR A 234 -20.53 16.26 12.93
CA THR A 234 -21.85 16.03 12.31
C THR A 234 -22.87 15.60 13.36
N SER A 235 -22.48 14.73 14.30
CA SER A 235 -23.33 14.32 15.42
C SER A 235 -23.69 15.51 16.32
N ALA A 236 -22.71 16.34 16.67
CA ALA A 236 -22.91 17.54 17.50
C ALA A 236 -23.94 18.50 16.89
N LEU A 237 -23.87 18.73 15.58
CA LEU A 237 -24.82 19.59 14.88
C LEU A 237 -26.24 19.01 14.80
N MET A 238 -26.37 17.70 14.61
CA MET A 238 -27.69 17.07 14.48
C MET A 238 -28.40 16.92 15.83
N GLN A 239 -27.64 16.65 16.90
CA GLN A 239 -28.20 16.38 18.24
C GLN A 239 -28.20 17.63 19.14
N GLY A 240 -27.72 18.78 18.66
CA GLY A 240 -27.62 20.01 19.45
C GLY A 240 -26.63 19.94 20.62
N GLY A 241 -25.69 18.99 20.56
CA GLY A 241 -24.70 18.73 21.61
C GLY A 241 -23.32 19.32 21.32
N ARG A 242 -22.39 19.14 22.27
CA ARG A 242 -20.97 19.45 22.07
C ARG A 242 -20.20 18.15 21.87
N SER A 243 -19.20 18.18 20.99
CA SER A 243 -18.23 17.09 20.85
C SER A 243 -16.97 17.43 21.63
N GLU A 244 -16.59 16.57 22.56
CA GLU A 244 -15.31 16.66 23.26
C GLU A 244 -14.22 15.91 22.48
N GLY A 245 -13.01 16.48 22.41
CA GLY A 245 -11.90 15.85 21.68
C GLY A 245 -11.46 14.52 22.30
N GLY A 246 -11.61 14.33 23.61
CA GLY A 246 -11.28 13.07 24.29
C GLY A 246 -12.06 11.87 23.74
N VAL A 247 -13.37 12.03 23.52
CA VAL A 247 -14.21 10.98 22.94
C VAL A 247 -13.75 10.61 21.51
N VAL A 248 -13.31 11.60 20.74
CA VAL A 248 -12.77 11.37 19.39
C VAL A 248 -11.44 10.61 19.44
N VAL A 249 -10.61 10.87 20.45
CA VAL A 249 -9.37 10.10 20.70
C VAL A 249 -9.70 8.63 20.96
N ASP A 250 -10.65 8.37 21.86
CA ASP A 250 -11.03 6.99 22.21
C ASP A 250 -11.59 6.22 21.01
N TRP A 251 -12.46 6.86 20.20
CA TRP A 251 -12.98 6.26 18.97
C TRP A 251 -11.88 5.99 17.95
N THR A 252 -10.96 6.93 17.77
CA THR A 252 -9.84 6.79 16.85
C THR A 252 -8.93 5.64 17.30
N LEU A 253 -8.57 5.61 18.58
CA LEU A 253 -7.71 4.58 19.15
C LEU A 253 -8.37 3.19 19.09
N SER A 254 -9.67 3.09 19.38
CA SER A 254 -10.43 1.86 19.19
C SER A 254 -10.36 1.37 17.74
N ARG A 255 -10.60 2.27 16.77
CA ARG A 255 -10.54 1.90 15.35
C ARG A 255 -9.14 1.45 14.93
N VAL A 256 -8.09 2.11 15.41
CA VAL A 256 -6.70 1.72 15.13
C VAL A 256 -6.44 0.32 15.67
N ARG A 257 -6.86 0.02 16.90
CA ARG A 257 -6.72 -1.33 17.50
C ARG A 257 -7.47 -2.38 16.71
N ASP A 258 -8.72 -2.14 16.33
CA ASP A 258 -9.49 -3.08 15.51
C ASP A 258 -8.77 -3.41 14.20
N LEU A 259 -8.23 -2.39 13.53
CA LEU A 259 -7.49 -2.56 12.27
C LEU A 259 -6.15 -3.28 12.47
N LEU A 260 -5.46 -3.03 13.59
CA LEU A 260 -4.24 -3.75 13.98
C LEU A 260 -4.54 -5.22 14.27
N HIS A 261 -5.60 -5.54 15.00
CA HIS A 261 -6.02 -6.93 15.24
C HIS A 261 -6.39 -7.65 13.94
N LEU A 262 -7.05 -6.97 13.00
CA LEU A 262 -7.39 -7.53 11.69
C LEU A 262 -6.15 -7.80 10.82
N GLN A 263 -5.15 -6.92 10.85
CA GLN A 263 -3.95 -7.05 10.02
C GLN A 263 -2.86 -7.92 10.66
N PHE A 264 -2.79 -7.95 12.00
CA PHE A 264 -1.76 -8.62 12.79
C PHE A 264 -2.42 -9.40 13.96
N PRO A 265 -3.12 -10.51 13.67
CA PRO A 265 -3.89 -11.25 14.67
C PRO A 265 -3.03 -12.01 15.70
N SER A 266 -1.73 -12.21 15.42
CA SER A 266 -0.79 -12.89 16.32
C SER A 266 -0.34 -12.05 17.51
N LEU A 267 -0.71 -10.76 17.56
CA LEU A 267 -0.29 -9.81 18.58
C LEU A 267 -1.50 -9.25 19.33
N SER A 268 -1.33 -9.01 20.63
CA SER A 268 -2.34 -8.38 21.49
C SER A 268 -2.11 -6.87 21.54
N TRP A 269 -3.16 -6.08 21.35
CA TRP A 269 -3.11 -4.62 21.29
C TRP A 269 -4.04 -3.99 22.35
N ALA A 270 -3.97 -4.49 23.59
CA ALA A 270 -4.96 -4.19 24.64
C ALA A 270 -4.79 -2.81 25.32
N HIS A 271 -3.76 -2.04 24.98
CA HIS A 271 -3.46 -0.78 25.66
C HIS A 271 -4.52 0.30 25.45
N GLY A 272 -4.85 1.01 26.54
CA GLY A 272 -5.90 2.03 26.58
C GLY A 272 -5.44 3.44 26.18
N SER A 273 -4.13 3.68 26.06
CA SER A 273 -3.57 4.97 25.66
C SER A 273 -2.77 4.84 24.36
N TRP A 274 -2.71 5.92 23.57
CA TRP A 274 -1.85 5.97 22.39
C TRP A 274 -0.35 5.84 22.75
N GLY A 275 0.08 6.44 23.85
CA GLY A 275 1.49 6.41 24.27
C GLY A 275 1.99 4.99 24.51
N ASP A 276 1.21 4.19 25.24
CA ASP A 276 1.56 2.79 25.51
C ASP A 276 1.50 1.95 24.22
N LEU A 277 0.44 2.11 23.41
CA LEU A 277 0.32 1.41 22.14
C LEU A 277 1.48 1.75 21.19
N TYR A 278 1.89 3.02 21.15
CA TYR A 278 3.01 3.47 20.33
C TYR A 278 4.33 2.86 20.83
N ALA A 279 4.55 2.83 22.14
CA ALA A 279 5.76 2.23 22.73
C ALA A 279 5.87 0.74 22.37
N ASP A 280 4.77 0.00 22.43
CA ASP A 280 4.72 -1.40 22.02
C ASP A 280 5.02 -1.56 20.53
N LEU A 281 4.31 -0.81 19.67
CA LEU A 281 4.51 -0.85 18.23
C LEU A 281 5.95 -0.49 17.85
N ALA A 282 6.58 0.44 18.56
CA ALA A 282 7.97 0.84 18.35
C ALA A 282 8.99 -0.17 18.93
N GLY A 283 8.63 -0.87 20.01
CA GLY A 283 9.49 -1.80 20.75
C GLY A 283 9.52 -3.23 20.20
N LEU A 284 8.67 -3.55 19.21
CA LEU A 284 8.69 -4.85 18.54
C LEU A 284 10.07 -5.14 17.93
N SER A 285 10.67 -6.20 18.44
CA SER A 285 12.05 -6.61 18.18
C SER A 285 12.08 -8.01 17.59
N GLY A 286 13.11 -8.28 16.82
CA GLY A 286 13.41 -9.60 16.31
C GLY A 286 14.90 -9.87 16.48
N GLY A 287 15.24 -11.15 16.52
CA GLY A 287 16.62 -11.63 16.52
C GLY A 287 16.92 -12.34 15.22
N GLY A 288 18.20 -12.42 14.87
CA GLY A 288 18.63 -13.12 13.66
C GLY A 288 20.08 -13.52 13.77
N GLY A 289 20.41 -14.63 13.13
CA GLY A 289 21.78 -15.14 13.15
C GLY A 289 22.04 -16.09 12.00
N LEU A 290 23.33 -16.28 11.74
CA LEU A 290 23.84 -17.23 10.76
C LEU A 290 24.81 -18.18 11.44
N LEU A 291 24.73 -19.45 11.07
CA LEU A 291 25.74 -20.44 11.36
C LEU A 291 26.57 -20.68 10.10
N ARG A 292 27.89 -20.67 10.27
CA ARG A 292 28.86 -20.90 9.20
C ARG A 292 29.88 -21.96 9.62
N ASP A 293 30.44 -22.66 8.63
CA ASP A 293 31.60 -23.51 8.85
C ASP A 293 32.89 -22.69 8.96
N SER A 294 34.01 -23.36 9.24
CA SER A 294 35.33 -22.71 9.38
C SER A 294 35.87 -22.10 8.08
N GLN A 295 35.26 -22.38 6.93
CA GLN A 295 35.58 -21.80 5.63
C GLN A 295 34.62 -20.65 5.25
N GLY A 296 33.74 -20.25 6.16
CA GLY A 296 32.71 -19.23 5.93
C GLY A 296 31.53 -19.72 5.08
N GLY A 297 31.41 -21.02 4.84
CA GLY A 297 30.28 -21.65 4.17
C GLY A 297 29.03 -21.55 5.03
N PHE A 298 27.89 -21.19 4.42
CA PHE A 298 26.60 -21.13 5.11
C PHE A 298 26.15 -22.54 5.50
N LEU A 299 25.81 -22.73 6.78
CA LEU A 299 25.23 -23.97 7.30
C LEU A 299 23.74 -23.78 7.59
N LEU A 300 23.41 -22.83 8.45
CA LEU A 300 22.04 -22.53 8.89
C LEU A 300 21.85 -21.02 9.06
N GLY A 301 20.61 -20.58 9.01
CA GLY A 301 20.24 -19.23 9.41
C GLY A 301 18.94 -19.25 10.18
N PHE A 302 18.72 -18.26 11.03
CA PHE A 302 17.45 -18.10 11.72
C PHE A 302 17.04 -16.65 11.82
N SER A 303 15.75 -16.47 11.98
CA SER A 303 15.08 -15.22 12.28
C SER A 303 14.05 -15.53 13.36
N CYS A 304 14.12 -14.86 14.50
CA CYS A 304 13.20 -15.06 15.61
C CYS A 304 12.43 -13.78 15.94
N PHE A 305 11.19 -13.94 16.37
CA PHE A 305 10.37 -12.84 16.85
C PHE A 305 10.44 -12.78 18.37
N LEU A 306 10.97 -11.67 18.89
CA LEU A 306 11.28 -11.53 20.32
C LEU A 306 10.21 -10.74 21.08
N GLY A 307 9.15 -10.29 20.41
CA GLY A 307 8.14 -9.44 21.03
C GLY A 307 8.70 -8.05 21.35
N ILE A 308 8.27 -7.46 22.46
CA ILE A 308 8.67 -6.11 22.86
C ILE A 308 9.87 -6.21 23.80
N THR A 309 11.03 -5.74 23.36
CA THR A 309 12.28 -5.87 24.13
C THR A 309 13.17 -4.64 23.93
N THR A 310 14.22 -4.52 24.76
CA THR A 310 15.28 -3.53 24.53
C THR A 310 16.34 -4.08 23.58
N SER A 311 17.12 -3.20 22.93
CA SER A 311 18.18 -3.64 22.00
C SER A 311 19.15 -4.64 22.63
N LEU A 312 19.64 -4.40 23.87
CA LEU A 312 20.56 -5.33 24.52
C LEU A 312 19.91 -6.69 24.85
N HIS A 313 18.64 -6.67 25.27
CA HIS A 313 17.88 -7.89 25.55
C HIS A 313 17.64 -8.70 24.27
N ALA A 314 17.29 -8.03 23.18
CA ALA A 314 17.10 -8.65 21.87
C ALA A 314 18.37 -9.37 21.39
N GLU A 315 19.53 -8.72 21.52
CA GLU A 315 20.82 -9.32 21.15
C GLU A 315 21.13 -10.56 21.98
N LEU A 316 20.93 -10.50 23.31
CA LEU A 316 21.14 -11.65 24.19
C LEU A 316 20.21 -12.82 23.86
N GLN A 317 18.92 -12.55 23.64
CA GLN A 317 17.95 -13.59 23.28
C GLN A 317 18.23 -14.19 21.89
N ALA A 318 18.63 -13.37 20.91
CA ALA A 318 19.02 -13.85 19.59
C ALA A 318 20.24 -14.77 19.68
N LEU A 319 21.24 -14.39 20.46
CA LEU A 319 22.43 -15.22 20.71
C LEU A 319 22.08 -16.54 21.41
N LEU A 320 21.27 -16.47 22.48
CA LEU A 320 20.80 -17.66 23.19
C LEU A 320 20.02 -18.61 22.28
N TYR A 321 19.12 -18.07 21.45
CA TYR A 321 18.39 -18.85 20.46
C TYR A 321 19.34 -19.55 19.48
N GLY A 322 20.32 -18.81 18.95
CA GLY A 322 21.33 -19.35 18.04
C GLY A 322 22.18 -20.45 18.66
N VAL A 323 22.61 -20.28 19.92
CA VAL A 323 23.37 -21.30 20.66
C VAL A 323 22.53 -22.55 20.90
N LYS A 324 21.29 -22.41 21.37
CA LYS A 324 20.37 -23.54 21.58
C LYS A 324 20.15 -24.31 20.25
N LEU A 325 19.93 -23.59 19.15
CA LEU A 325 19.82 -24.17 17.82
C LEU A 325 21.08 -24.95 17.41
N CYS A 326 22.28 -24.41 17.67
CA CYS A 326 23.53 -25.11 17.38
C CYS A 326 23.66 -26.42 18.17
N VAL A 327 23.27 -26.40 19.45
CA VAL A 327 23.29 -27.58 20.32
C VAL A 327 22.32 -28.64 19.80
N ASP A 328 21.10 -28.26 19.42
CA ASP A 328 20.08 -29.17 18.90
C ASP A 328 20.51 -29.85 17.59
N TRP A 329 21.28 -29.14 16.77
CA TRP A 329 21.87 -29.67 15.53
C TRP A 329 23.18 -30.43 15.74
N GLY A 330 23.63 -30.59 16.99
CA GLY A 330 24.78 -31.41 17.36
C GLY A 330 26.14 -30.71 17.26
N TYR A 331 26.18 -29.39 17.06
CA TYR A 331 27.44 -28.63 17.08
C TYR A 331 27.95 -28.45 18.53
N ARG A 332 29.25 -28.71 18.74
CA ARG A 332 29.85 -28.75 20.09
C ARG A 332 31.02 -27.79 20.29
N GLU A 333 31.51 -27.16 19.24
CA GLU A 333 32.56 -26.13 19.31
C GLU A 333 32.07 -24.90 18.56
N LEU A 334 31.88 -23.80 19.28
CA LEU A 334 31.26 -22.57 18.76
C LEU A 334 32.21 -21.39 18.88
N HIS A 335 32.35 -20.64 17.79
CA HIS A 335 32.87 -19.28 17.80
C HIS A 335 31.69 -18.31 17.69
N LEU A 336 31.47 -17.49 18.71
CA LEU A 336 30.36 -16.55 18.75
C LEU A 336 30.82 -15.18 18.25
N GLU A 337 30.13 -14.64 17.25
CA GLU A 337 30.37 -13.30 16.73
C GLU A 337 29.13 -12.44 16.99
N VAL A 338 29.31 -11.32 17.70
CA VAL A 338 28.20 -10.45 18.14
C VAL A 338 28.56 -9.00 17.86
N ASP A 339 27.61 -8.17 17.42
CA ASP A 339 27.88 -6.76 17.09
C ASP A 339 27.62 -5.77 18.25
N SER A 340 27.31 -6.31 19.42
CA SER A 340 27.15 -5.58 20.67
C SER A 340 28.37 -5.79 21.55
N LEU A 341 29.27 -4.80 21.55
CA LEU A 341 30.45 -4.81 22.41
C LEU A 341 30.08 -4.94 23.89
N ILE A 342 28.99 -4.29 24.31
CA ILE A 342 28.47 -4.38 25.67
C ILE A 342 28.12 -5.83 26.02
N LEU A 343 27.45 -6.55 25.10
CA LEU A 343 27.08 -7.94 25.33
C LEU A 343 28.30 -8.85 25.42
N VAL A 344 29.31 -8.64 24.56
CA VAL A 344 30.58 -9.36 24.63
C VAL A 344 31.26 -9.14 25.98
N GLN A 345 31.32 -7.90 26.47
CA GLN A 345 31.91 -7.57 27.78
C GLN A 345 31.14 -8.20 28.95
N ILE A 346 29.81 -8.27 28.87
CA ILE A 346 28.98 -8.93 29.88
C ILE A 346 29.27 -10.44 29.92
N ILE A 347 29.32 -11.10 28.76
CA ILE A 347 29.55 -12.56 28.66
C ILE A 347 30.99 -12.91 29.10
N SER A 348 31.96 -12.05 28.80
CA SER A 348 33.34 -12.19 29.26
C SER A 348 33.55 -11.83 30.73
N ALA A 349 32.49 -11.52 31.48
CA ALA A 349 32.51 -11.08 32.87
C ALA A 349 33.35 -9.80 33.13
N GLU A 350 33.56 -8.98 32.09
CA GLU A 350 34.23 -7.67 32.19
C GLU A 350 33.26 -6.57 32.63
N LEU A 351 31.96 -6.74 32.35
CA LEU A 351 30.91 -5.81 32.72
C LEU A 351 29.78 -6.54 33.46
N ALA A 352 29.20 -5.90 34.48
CA ALA A 352 28.07 -6.45 35.21
C ALA A 352 26.80 -6.51 34.34
N CYS A 353 26.08 -7.63 34.41
CA CYS A 353 24.81 -7.81 33.70
C CYS A 353 23.68 -7.05 34.42
N PRO A 354 22.81 -6.32 33.70
CA PRO A 354 21.57 -5.82 34.27
C PRO A 354 20.69 -6.97 34.80
N TRP A 355 20.17 -6.84 36.02
CA TRP A 355 19.41 -7.91 36.69
C TRP A 355 18.23 -8.49 35.87
N ARG A 356 17.61 -7.68 35.00
CA ARG A 356 16.50 -8.10 34.13
C ARG A 356 16.90 -9.09 33.04
N LEU A 357 18.19 -9.19 32.74
CA LEU A 357 18.76 -10.05 31.70
C LEU A 357 19.48 -11.26 32.31
N GLN A 358 19.50 -11.37 33.64
CA GLN A 358 20.30 -12.38 34.34
C GLN A 358 19.83 -13.80 34.01
N VAL A 359 18.52 -14.02 33.90
CA VAL A 359 17.97 -15.36 33.61
C VAL A 359 18.43 -15.85 32.24
N GLU A 360 18.30 -15.01 31.21
CA GLU A 360 18.74 -15.36 29.86
C GLU A 360 20.26 -15.48 29.75
N LEU A 361 21.02 -14.69 30.53
CA LEU A 361 22.47 -14.82 30.60
C LEU A 361 22.87 -16.15 31.24
N ASP A 362 22.26 -16.52 32.37
CA ASP A 362 22.53 -17.78 33.05
C ASP A 362 22.22 -18.98 32.14
N ASP A 363 21.09 -18.93 31.43
CA ASP A 363 20.72 -19.90 30.39
C ASP A 363 21.78 -20.02 29.28
N LEU A 364 22.33 -18.90 28.82
CA LEU A 364 23.41 -18.90 27.82
C LEU A 364 24.69 -19.52 28.37
N LEU A 365 25.05 -19.15 29.61
CA LEU A 365 26.29 -19.60 30.26
C LEU A 365 26.25 -21.08 30.66
N GLN A 366 25.08 -21.71 30.76
CA GLN A 366 24.99 -23.18 30.86
C GLN A 366 25.69 -23.90 29.68
N HIS A 367 25.82 -23.22 28.53
CA HIS A 367 26.49 -23.73 27.33
C HIS A 367 27.93 -23.23 27.18
N GLN A 368 28.50 -22.53 28.17
CA GLN A 368 29.80 -21.87 28.07
C GLN A 368 30.94 -22.84 27.71
N SER A 369 30.85 -24.10 28.12
CA SER A 369 31.84 -25.14 27.78
C SER A 369 31.98 -25.42 26.27
N LEU A 370 30.97 -25.04 25.46
CA LEU A 370 30.99 -25.18 24.01
C LEU A 370 31.65 -23.98 23.31
N PHE A 371 31.87 -22.86 24.03
CA PHE A 371 32.34 -21.62 23.44
C PHE A 371 33.87 -21.62 23.40
N ARG A 372 34.44 -21.69 22.19
CA ARG A 372 35.87 -21.55 21.98
C ARG A 372 36.32 -20.10 22.18
N SER A 373 35.51 -19.17 21.68
CA SER A 373 35.71 -17.74 21.87
C SER A 373 34.41 -16.98 21.58
N ILE A 374 34.31 -15.78 22.12
CA ILE A 374 33.32 -14.79 21.76
C ILE A 374 34.05 -13.53 21.29
N THR A 375 33.67 -12.99 20.13
CA THR A 375 34.31 -11.82 19.56
C THR A 375 33.29 -10.78 19.12
N HIS A 376 33.72 -9.52 19.16
CA HIS A 376 32.94 -8.42 18.63
C HIS A 376 33.16 -8.28 17.12
N CYS A 377 32.07 -8.19 16.36
CA CYS A 377 32.10 -7.84 14.94
C CYS A 377 31.47 -6.46 14.70
N PHE A 378 31.95 -5.74 13.67
CA PHE A 378 31.30 -4.48 13.30
C PHE A 378 29.93 -4.73 12.68
N ARG A 379 28.95 -3.87 12.95
CA ARG A 379 27.60 -3.95 12.37
C ARG A 379 27.61 -4.00 10.85
N GLU A 380 28.61 -3.41 10.21
CA GLU A 380 28.81 -3.44 8.77
C GLU A 380 29.10 -4.86 8.24
N ALA A 381 29.77 -5.69 9.04
CA ALA A 381 30.05 -7.10 8.76
C ALA A 381 28.86 -8.00 9.14
N ASN A 382 28.10 -7.64 10.19
CA ASN A 382 26.94 -8.41 10.66
C ASN A 382 25.62 -8.11 9.92
N LYS A 383 25.68 -7.49 8.73
CA LYS A 383 24.49 -7.11 7.94
C LYS A 383 23.51 -8.26 7.68
N PRO A 384 23.95 -9.49 7.34
CA PRO A 384 23.01 -10.59 7.13
C PRO A 384 22.14 -10.87 8.36
N SER A 385 22.76 -10.92 9.55
CA SER A 385 22.06 -11.17 10.83
C SER A 385 21.09 -10.03 11.17
N ASP A 386 21.50 -8.76 11.01
CA ASP A 386 20.61 -7.59 11.18
C ASP A 386 19.38 -7.64 10.25
N ARG A 387 19.55 -8.12 9.01
CA ARG A 387 18.40 -8.33 8.10
C ARG A 387 17.47 -9.43 8.58
N LEU A 388 18.01 -10.53 9.10
CA LEU A 388 17.20 -11.62 9.66
C LEU A 388 16.50 -11.18 10.94
N ALA A 389 17.12 -10.34 11.77
CA ALA A 389 16.51 -9.73 12.94
C ALA A 389 15.31 -8.84 12.58
N LYS A 390 15.49 -7.93 11.60
CA LYS A 390 14.39 -7.12 11.05
C LYS A 390 13.27 -7.97 10.48
N MET A 391 13.61 -9.03 9.77
CA MET A 391 12.65 -9.97 9.24
C MET A 391 11.85 -10.67 10.34
N GLY A 392 12.46 -10.97 11.49
CA GLY A 392 11.80 -11.60 12.63
C GLY A 392 10.78 -10.67 13.26
N ALA A 393 11.19 -9.42 13.50
CA ALA A 393 10.31 -8.35 13.96
C ALA A 393 9.12 -8.14 13.00
N ASP A 394 9.39 -8.09 11.70
CA ASP A 394 8.39 -7.87 10.67
C ASP A 394 7.46 -9.06 10.45
N ARG A 395 7.93 -10.30 10.59
CA ARG A 395 7.10 -11.49 10.39
C ARG A 395 6.26 -11.85 11.61
N GLY A 396 6.70 -11.45 12.81
CA GLY A 396 6.00 -11.79 14.05
C GLY A 396 6.03 -13.29 14.38
N ARG A 397 7.00 -14.03 13.81
CA ARG A 397 7.19 -15.47 14.04
C ARG A 397 8.62 -15.90 13.73
N ASP A 398 9.02 -17.03 14.31
CA ASP A 398 10.31 -17.64 14.07
C ASP A 398 10.37 -18.34 12.72
N VAL A 399 11.54 -18.32 12.09
CA VAL A 399 11.83 -18.94 10.80
C VAL A 399 13.25 -19.49 10.83
N LEU A 400 13.37 -20.78 10.55
CA LEU A 400 14.65 -21.45 10.30
C LEU A 400 14.92 -21.52 8.79
N PHE A 401 16.17 -21.33 8.41
CA PHE A 401 16.66 -21.48 7.04
C PHE A 401 17.72 -22.58 7.03
N GLU A 402 17.38 -23.71 6.44
CA GLU A 402 18.26 -24.90 6.40
C GLU A 402 19.14 -24.93 5.16
N SER A 403 18.81 -24.11 4.16
CA SER A 403 19.62 -23.97 2.95
C SER A 403 19.85 -22.52 2.57
N PHE A 404 20.98 -22.26 1.90
CA PHE A 404 21.32 -20.92 1.43
C PHE A 404 20.26 -20.37 0.45
N ALA A 405 19.53 -21.23 -0.26
CA ALA A 405 18.50 -20.83 -1.21
C ALA A 405 17.24 -20.26 -0.55
N GLU A 406 16.92 -20.69 0.68
CA GLU A 406 15.75 -20.25 1.45
C GLU A 406 15.91 -18.84 2.03
N LEU A 407 17.16 -18.37 2.17
CA LEU A 407 17.43 -17.05 2.71
C LEU A 407 16.81 -15.93 1.84
N PRO A 408 16.37 -14.82 2.47
CA PRO A 408 15.89 -13.65 1.75
C PRO A 408 16.91 -13.15 0.71
N PRO A 409 16.48 -12.68 -0.47
CA PRO A 409 17.39 -12.23 -1.54
C PRO A 409 18.45 -11.23 -1.07
N MET A 410 18.09 -10.29 -0.19
CA MET A 410 19.04 -9.31 0.34
C MET A 410 20.08 -9.92 1.28
N ALA A 411 19.69 -10.87 2.14
CA ALA A 411 20.62 -11.58 3.02
C ALA A 411 21.59 -12.45 2.20
N ARG A 412 21.10 -13.15 1.17
CA ARG A 412 21.94 -13.89 0.21
C ARG A 412 22.93 -12.97 -0.51
N GLY A 413 22.49 -11.77 -0.88
CA GLY A 413 23.33 -10.75 -1.48
C GLY A 413 24.48 -10.35 -0.55
N ASP A 414 24.18 -10.03 0.71
CA ASP A 414 25.19 -9.64 1.69
C ASP A 414 26.21 -10.76 1.94
N ILE A 415 25.76 -12.01 2.12
CA ILE A 415 26.68 -13.15 2.32
C ILE A 415 27.58 -13.38 1.09
N ARG A 416 27.05 -13.22 -0.12
CA ARG A 416 27.86 -13.36 -1.36
C ARG A 416 28.89 -12.25 -1.48
N MET A 417 28.54 -11.02 -1.12
CA MET A 417 29.48 -9.89 -1.13
C MET A 417 30.60 -10.09 -0.11
N ASP A 418 30.23 -10.52 1.10
CA ASP A 418 31.17 -10.86 2.18
C ASP A 418 32.17 -11.95 1.74
N ARG A 419 31.65 -13.07 1.20
CA ARG A 419 32.49 -14.15 0.65
C ARG A 419 33.40 -13.72 -0.51
N SER A 420 33.00 -12.70 -1.25
CA SER A 420 33.78 -12.15 -2.37
C SER A 420 34.78 -11.08 -1.94
N GLY A 421 34.90 -10.81 -0.63
CA GLY A 421 35.81 -9.80 -0.08
C GLY A 421 35.41 -8.36 -0.37
N PHE A 422 34.15 -8.10 -0.74
CA PHE A 422 33.68 -6.75 -1.01
C PHE A 422 33.47 -5.97 0.30
N PRO A 423 34.05 -4.76 0.44
CA PRO A 423 33.88 -3.96 1.64
C PRO A 423 32.45 -3.43 1.79
N SER A 424 31.96 -3.48 3.03
CA SER A 424 30.64 -2.99 3.43
C SER A 424 30.70 -1.51 3.84
N PHE A 425 30.26 -0.60 2.96
CA PHE A 425 30.23 0.84 3.29
C PHE A 425 28.92 1.25 3.99
N ARG A 426 29.01 2.19 4.92
CA ARG A 426 27.86 2.92 5.48
C ARG A 426 27.81 4.32 4.88
N ARG A 427 26.85 4.59 4.00
CA ARG A 427 26.61 5.96 3.52
C ARG A 427 25.81 6.70 4.59
N ARG A 428 26.41 7.70 5.25
CA ARG A 428 25.63 8.72 5.97
C ARG A 428 24.83 9.48 4.91
N ILE A 429 23.53 9.29 4.88
CA ILE A 429 22.64 10.19 4.16
C ILE A 429 22.64 11.48 4.98
N MET A 430 23.23 12.54 4.43
CA MET A 430 23.19 13.89 5.01
C MET A 430 21.78 14.46 4.94
#